data_AF-A0A1D2U1V5-F1
#
_entry.id   AF-A0A1D2U1V5-F1
#
_cell.length_a   1.000
_cell.length_b   1.000
_cell.length_c   1.000
_cell.angle_alpha   90.00
_cell.angle_beta   90.00
_cell.angle_gamma   90.00
#
_symmetry.space_group_name_H-M   'P 1'
#
loop_
_entity.id
_entity.type
_entity.pdbx_description
1 polymer ?
#
loop_
_entity_poly.entity_id
_entity_poly.type
_entity_poly.pdbx_seq_one_letter_code
_entity_poly.pdbx_strand_id
1 'polypeptide(L)'
;MKLIPCEVGGEVCGWHSDDAARLYWYKSEHPGSDRAPNAPERLAAYVIGHTGIVMGEHVIVEVAALDFLGAGLFGEGRPCSFNSAVKWTGDSYRYGIYAVNGHTGRHVIIRKDGGGIYVYLDAGHTDWSALCSSLPSERLWDLCQLVGHTYHQGRDHERQRLYRLFAEGGIKRAKIRGQKAYRIIETPSEHPLLLT
;
A
#
# COMPACT_ATOMS: atom_id res chain seq x y z
N MET A 1 4.05 -13.39 9.67
CA MET A 1 3.04 -13.85 8.69
C MET A 1 3.64 -15.04 7.99
N LYS A 2 2.87 -16.11 7.76
CA LYS A 2 3.34 -17.23 6.92
C LYS A 2 2.55 -17.24 5.63
N LEU A 3 3.21 -17.70 4.58
CA LEU A 3 2.60 -17.83 3.26
C LEU A 3 2.45 -19.31 2.94
N ILE A 4 1.21 -19.71 2.67
CA ILE A 4 0.85 -21.09 2.32
C ILE A 4 0.60 -21.18 0.82
N PRO A 5 1.03 -22.26 0.14
CA PRO A 5 0.73 -22.46 -1.28
C PRO A 5 -0.78 -22.47 -1.56
N CYS A 6 -1.17 -21.84 -2.66
CA CYS A 6 -2.51 -21.97 -3.24
C CYS A 6 -2.42 -22.95 -4.42
N GLU A 7 -3.17 -24.04 -4.37
CA GLU A 7 -3.14 -25.10 -5.39
C GLU A 7 -4.45 -25.18 -6.15
N VAL A 8 -4.36 -25.27 -7.48
CA VAL A 8 -5.48 -25.52 -8.38
C VAL A 8 -5.11 -26.68 -9.28
N GLY A 9 -5.85 -27.79 -9.21
CA GLY A 9 -5.56 -28.98 -10.03
C GLY A 9 -4.23 -29.68 -9.70
N GLY A 10 -3.67 -29.45 -8.49
CA GLY A 10 -2.37 -30.01 -8.08
C GLY A 10 -1.16 -29.14 -8.45
N GLU A 11 -1.38 -27.98 -9.06
CA GLU A 11 -0.32 -27.00 -9.35
C GLU A 11 -0.42 -25.78 -8.43
N VAL A 12 0.73 -25.31 -7.92
CA VAL A 12 0.80 -24.09 -7.13
C VAL A 12 0.62 -22.86 -8.03
N CYS A 13 -0.52 -22.18 -7.88
CA CYS A 13 -0.88 -20.98 -8.65
C CYS A 13 -0.52 -19.67 -7.93
N GLY A 14 -0.19 -19.73 -6.64
CA GLY A 14 0.21 -18.57 -5.84
C GLY A 14 0.37 -18.89 -4.36
N TRP A 15 0.27 -17.87 -3.51
CA TRP A 15 0.36 -17.98 -2.05
C TRP A 15 -0.75 -17.22 -1.36
N HIS A 16 -1.24 -17.77 -0.25
CA HIS A 16 -2.10 -17.05 0.68
C HIS A 16 -1.38 -16.73 1.98
N SER A 17 -1.73 -15.61 2.61
CA SER A 17 -1.44 -15.45 4.03
C SER A 17 -2.20 -16.50 4.84
N ASP A 18 -1.57 -17.02 5.89
CA ASP A 18 -2.15 -18.01 6.79
C ASP A 18 -3.12 -17.41 7.82
N ASP A 19 -3.29 -16.08 7.79
CA ASP A 19 -4.15 -15.30 8.67
C ASP A 19 -5.56 -15.05 8.12
N ALA A 20 -6.39 -14.36 8.92
CA ALA A 20 -7.77 -14.05 8.57
C ALA A 20 -7.91 -13.09 7.37
N ALA A 21 -6.85 -12.35 6.99
CA ALA A 21 -6.91 -11.49 5.81
C ALA A 21 -6.90 -12.31 4.51
N ARG A 22 -6.30 -13.51 4.52
CA ARG A 22 -6.20 -14.43 3.36
C ARG A 22 -5.71 -13.75 2.09
N LEU A 23 -4.75 -12.84 2.23
CA LEU A 23 -4.19 -12.07 1.13
C LEU A 23 -3.58 -13.03 0.11
N TYR A 24 -3.79 -12.79 -1.18
CA TYR A 24 -3.35 -13.68 -2.25
C TYR A 24 -2.23 -13.04 -3.08
N TRP A 25 -1.09 -13.72 -3.20
CA TRP A 25 0.00 -13.37 -4.11
C TRP A 25 -0.05 -14.31 -5.31
N TYR A 26 -0.25 -13.77 -6.51
CA TYR A 26 -0.28 -14.56 -7.74
C TYR A 26 1.14 -14.93 -8.17
N LYS A 27 1.28 -16.07 -8.85
CA LYS A 27 2.51 -16.45 -9.54
C LYS A 27 2.83 -15.42 -10.64
N SER A 28 3.95 -14.70 -10.54
CA SER A 28 4.35 -13.80 -11.63
C SER A 28 4.67 -14.64 -12.87
N GLU A 29 3.89 -14.48 -13.93
CA GLU A 29 4.17 -15.09 -15.23
C GLU A 29 5.41 -14.41 -15.82
N HIS A 30 6.58 -15.01 -15.65
CA HIS A 30 7.63 -14.89 -16.66
C HIS A 30 7.53 -16.15 -17.54
N PRO A 31 7.16 -16.00 -18.83
CA PRO A 31 7.05 -17.15 -19.73
C PRO A 31 8.46 -17.72 -19.93
N GLY A 32 8.72 -18.91 -19.38
CA GLY A 32 9.99 -19.62 -19.57
C GLY A 32 10.62 -20.27 -18.32
N SER A 33 10.02 -20.15 -17.12
CA SER A 33 10.47 -20.92 -15.96
C SER A 33 9.38 -21.87 -15.46
N ASP A 34 9.62 -23.18 -15.59
CA ASP A 34 8.79 -24.28 -15.05
C ASP A 34 8.75 -24.33 -13.51
N ARG A 35 9.25 -23.30 -12.82
CA ARG A 35 9.23 -23.20 -11.37
C ARG A 35 8.05 -22.36 -10.91
N ALA A 36 7.23 -22.90 -10.00
CA ALA A 36 6.42 -22.06 -9.14
C ALA A 36 7.35 -21.01 -8.49
N PRO A 37 7.01 -19.71 -8.49
CA PRO A 37 7.84 -18.70 -7.82
C PRO A 37 8.04 -19.09 -6.36
N ASN A 38 9.07 -18.56 -5.72
CA ASN A 38 9.15 -18.70 -4.28
C ASN A 38 8.14 -17.76 -3.62
N ALA A 39 7.62 -18.16 -2.46
CA ALA A 39 6.81 -17.25 -1.65
C ALA A 39 7.60 -15.96 -1.38
N PRO A 40 6.98 -14.77 -1.45
CA PRO A 40 7.70 -13.54 -1.19
C PRO A 40 8.19 -13.50 0.25
N GLU A 41 9.49 -13.28 0.42
CA GLU A 41 10.14 -13.12 1.72
C GLU A 41 10.18 -11.65 2.15
N ARG A 42 10.16 -10.73 1.17
CA ARG A 42 10.35 -9.29 1.34
C ARG A 42 9.29 -8.50 0.61
N LEU A 43 8.82 -7.43 1.24
CA LEU A 43 7.84 -6.50 0.69
C LEU A 43 8.40 -5.09 0.69
N ALA A 44 8.22 -4.36 -0.41
CA ALA A 44 8.55 -2.93 -0.48
C ALA A 44 7.35 -2.11 0.02
N ALA A 45 7.45 -1.56 1.22
CA ALA A 45 6.40 -0.79 1.87
C ALA A 45 6.59 0.71 1.65
N TYR A 46 5.53 1.39 1.21
CA TYR A 46 5.49 2.85 1.11
C TYR A 46 5.29 3.48 2.48
N VAL A 47 6.19 4.35 2.93
CA VAL A 47 6.04 5.04 4.21
C VAL A 47 4.90 6.07 4.14
N ILE A 48 3.94 5.96 5.06
CA ILE A 48 2.85 6.90 5.28
C ILE A 48 3.28 7.89 6.36
N GLY A 49 3.28 9.18 6.03
CA GLY A 49 3.57 10.24 6.99
C GLY A 49 5.08 10.43 7.23
N HIS A 50 5.64 11.48 6.64
CA HIS A 50 6.28 12.60 7.33
C HIS A 50 6.98 13.47 6.28
N THR A 51 6.62 14.76 6.25
CA THR A 51 7.09 15.82 5.34
C THR A 51 6.85 15.58 3.84
N GLY A 52 6.15 16.52 3.19
CA GLY A 52 5.90 16.49 1.75
C GLY A 52 7.16 16.63 0.89
N ILE A 53 8.04 15.62 0.88
CA ILE A 53 9.21 15.55 0.01
C ILE A 53 9.31 14.20 -0.69
N VAL A 54 8.95 14.23 -1.98
CA VAL A 54 9.79 13.84 -3.14
C VAL A 54 10.78 12.70 -2.93
N MET A 55 10.24 11.48 -2.87
CA MET A 55 10.72 10.22 -3.44
C MET A 55 9.87 9.15 -2.75
N GLY A 56 9.50 8.09 -3.45
CA GLY A 56 8.88 6.94 -2.78
C GLY A 56 9.91 6.36 -1.81
N GLU A 57 9.91 6.80 -0.55
CA GLU A 57 10.68 6.12 0.48
C GLU A 57 9.98 4.79 0.68
N HIS A 58 10.59 3.78 0.06
CA HIS A 58 10.22 2.40 0.26
C HIS A 58 11.15 1.82 1.31
N VAL A 59 10.54 1.23 2.32
CA VAL A 59 11.27 0.41 3.28
C VAL A 59 11.03 -1.05 2.92
N ILE A 60 12.10 -1.84 2.91
CA ILE A 60 11.98 -3.29 2.79
C ILE A 60 11.54 -3.85 4.13
N VAL A 61 10.42 -4.57 4.13
CA VAL A 61 9.90 -5.27 5.29
C VAL A 61 9.96 -6.77 5.04
N GLU A 62 10.54 -7.51 5.98
CA GLU A 62 10.59 -8.97 5.95
C GLU A 62 9.21 -9.53 6.33
N VAL A 63 8.66 -10.44 5.53
CA VAL A 63 7.37 -11.09 5.77
C VAL A 63 7.37 -11.86 7.11
N ALA A 64 8.51 -12.46 7.45
CA ALA A 64 8.71 -13.16 8.71
C ALA A 64 8.63 -12.22 9.94
N ALA A 65 8.86 -10.92 9.77
CA ALA A 65 8.79 -9.93 10.84
C ALA A 65 7.38 -9.34 11.04
N LEU A 66 6.38 -9.77 10.27
CA LEU A 66 5.02 -9.23 10.37
C LEU A 66 4.15 -10.03 11.33
N ASP A 67 3.66 -9.43 12.40
CA ASP A 67 2.71 -10.07 13.31
C ASP A 67 1.29 -9.60 13.02
N PHE A 68 0.39 -10.54 12.76
CA PHE A 68 -0.98 -10.23 12.38
C PHE A 68 -1.74 -9.56 13.54
N LEU A 69 -2.37 -8.42 13.25
CA LEU A 69 -3.22 -7.70 14.20
C LEU A 69 -4.69 -7.80 13.84
N GLY A 70 -5.02 -7.70 12.55
CA GLY A 70 -6.41 -7.66 12.12
C GLY A 70 -6.56 -7.67 10.61
N ALA A 71 -7.78 -7.92 10.16
CA ALA A 71 -8.15 -7.90 8.76
C ALA A 71 -9.23 -6.85 8.52
N GLY A 72 -8.99 -5.98 7.54
CA GLY A 72 -10.02 -5.13 6.97
C GLY A 72 -10.73 -5.90 5.86
N LEU A 73 -11.92 -6.41 6.17
CA LEU A 73 -12.76 -7.15 5.22
C LEU A 73 -14.01 -6.33 4.93
N PHE A 74 -14.44 -6.32 3.67
CA PHE A 74 -15.60 -5.50 3.27
C PHE A 74 -16.90 -5.89 4.01
N GLY A 75 -17.03 -7.18 4.33
CA GLY A 75 -18.23 -7.77 4.92
C GLY A 75 -19.26 -8.15 3.86
N GLU A 76 -20.53 -8.21 4.27
CA GLU A 76 -21.64 -8.41 3.35
C GLU A 76 -21.71 -7.33 2.27
N GLY A 77 -22.23 -7.69 1.10
CA GLY A 77 -22.35 -6.77 -0.02
C GLY A 77 -23.15 -5.50 0.32
N ARG A 78 -22.63 -4.32 -0.02
CA ARG A 78 -23.29 -3.02 0.22
C ARG A 78 -23.92 -2.49 -1.07
N PRO A 79 -25.10 -1.85 -1.07
CA PRO A 79 -25.71 -1.32 -2.29
C PRO A 79 -24.78 -0.34 -3.03
N CYS A 80 -24.73 -0.41 -4.37
CA CYS A 80 -23.90 0.50 -5.17
C CYS A 80 -24.34 1.97 -5.10
N SER A 81 -25.62 2.20 -4.83
CA SER A 81 -26.21 3.53 -4.69
C SER A 81 -27.50 3.41 -3.88
N PHE A 82 -28.05 4.55 -3.44
CA PHE A 82 -29.39 4.62 -2.87
C PHE A 82 -30.38 4.07 -3.92
N ASN A 83 -31.07 2.97 -3.60
CA ASN A 83 -32.01 2.22 -4.46
C ASN A 83 -31.43 1.26 -5.52
N SER A 84 -30.15 0.89 -5.47
CA SER A 84 -29.65 -0.17 -6.36
C SER A 84 -29.93 -1.57 -5.79
N ALA A 85 -30.45 -2.47 -6.63
CA ALA A 85 -30.45 -3.92 -6.37
C ALA A 85 -29.06 -4.55 -6.54
N VAL A 86 -28.14 -3.85 -7.21
CA VAL A 86 -26.75 -4.26 -7.37
C VAL A 86 -25.99 -3.89 -6.10
N LYS A 87 -25.29 -4.88 -5.55
CA LYS A 87 -24.42 -4.73 -4.38
C LYS A 87 -22.95 -4.78 -4.82
N TRP A 88 -22.14 -3.88 -4.29
CA TRP A 88 -20.69 -4.07 -4.24
C TRP A 88 -20.41 -5.28 -3.36
N THR A 89 -19.68 -6.24 -3.89
CA THR A 89 -19.06 -7.31 -3.11
C THR A 89 -17.58 -6.99 -3.02
N GLY A 90 -17.10 -6.67 -1.83
CA GLY A 90 -15.71 -6.22 -1.64
C GLY A 90 -14.71 -7.34 -1.46
N ASP A 91 -15.00 -8.57 -1.91
CA ASP A 91 -14.00 -9.65 -1.96
C ASP A 91 -12.79 -9.27 -2.81
N SER A 92 -12.96 -8.31 -3.72
CA SER A 92 -11.89 -7.73 -4.52
C SER A 92 -10.93 -6.82 -3.74
N TYR A 93 -11.21 -6.44 -2.48
CA TYR A 93 -10.31 -5.62 -1.66
C TYR A 93 -10.15 -6.24 -0.29
N ARG A 94 -9.00 -6.86 -0.05
CA ARG A 94 -8.63 -7.44 1.24
C ARG A 94 -7.48 -6.67 1.86
N TYR A 95 -7.59 -6.41 3.15
CA TYR A 95 -6.57 -5.73 3.92
C TYR A 95 -6.08 -6.63 5.06
N GLY A 96 -4.76 -6.78 5.17
CA GLY A 96 -4.11 -7.31 6.36
C GLY A 96 -3.36 -6.19 7.07
N ILE A 97 -3.49 -6.14 8.39
CA ILE A 97 -2.85 -5.15 9.26
C ILE A 97 -1.90 -5.91 10.18
N TYR A 98 -0.65 -5.45 10.23
CA TYR A 98 0.43 -6.17 10.88
C TYR A 98 1.27 -5.22 11.75
N ALA A 99 1.70 -5.67 12.92
CA ALA A 99 2.81 -5.06 13.65
C ALA A 99 4.14 -5.52 13.05
N VAL A 100 5.16 -4.66 13.08
CA VAL A 100 6.51 -5.03 12.66
C VAL A 100 7.34 -5.43 13.88
N ASN A 101 7.70 -6.70 13.97
CA ASN A 101 8.55 -7.23 15.04
C ASN A 101 9.90 -6.53 15.11
N GLY A 102 10.32 -6.21 16.34
CA GLY A 102 11.54 -5.45 16.61
C GLY A 102 11.42 -3.94 16.37
N HIS A 103 10.25 -3.44 15.96
CA HIS A 103 10.01 -2.02 15.72
C HIS A 103 8.73 -1.53 16.39
N THR A 104 8.85 -1.09 17.65
CA THR A 104 7.72 -0.58 18.43
C THR A 104 6.97 0.54 17.69
N GLY A 105 5.65 0.40 17.60
CA GLY A 105 4.76 1.38 16.99
C GLY A 105 4.73 1.36 15.46
N ARG A 106 5.54 0.55 14.78
CA ARG A 106 5.46 0.46 13.31
C ARG A 106 4.43 -0.59 12.89
N HIS A 107 3.59 -0.20 11.94
CA HIS A 107 2.54 -1.07 11.42
C HIS A 107 2.57 -1.11 9.90
N VAL A 108 2.31 -2.28 9.35
CA VAL A 108 2.20 -2.50 7.91
C VAL A 108 0.75 -2.82 7.56
N ILE A 109 0.25 -2.12 6.55
CA ILE A 109 -1.06 -2.37 5.95
C ILE A 109 -0.81 -2.94 4.55
N ILE A 110 -1.26 -4.16 4.32
CA ILE A 110 -1.17 -4.80 3.01
C ILE A 110 -2.55 -4.82 2.39
N ARG A 111 -2.69 -4.18 1.23
CA ARG A 111 -3.89 -4.20 0.39
C ARG A 111 -3.67 -5.17 -0.75
N LYS A 112 -4.59 -6.13 -0.91
CA LYS A 112 -4.71 -6.94 -2.13
C LYS A 112 -6.00 -6.58 -2.85
N ASP A 113 -5.89 -6.25 -4.13
CA ASP A 113 -7.03 -6.09 -5.01
C ASP A 113 -6.75 -6.55 -6.46
N GLY A 114 -7.72 -6.35 -7.37
CA GLY A 114 -7.57 -6.70 -8.79
C GLY A 114 -6.40 -6.00 -9.50
N GLY A 115 -5.93 -4.85 -8.99
CA GLY A 115 -4.76 -4.14 -9.49
C GLY A 115 -3.42 -4.64 -8.95
N GLY A 116 -3.42 -5.46 -7.90
CA GLY A 116 -2.23 -6.09 -7.35
C GLY A 116 -2.11 -5.96 -5.84
N ILE A 117 -0.87 -5.92 -5.36
CA ILE A 117 -0.55 -5.81 -3.93
C ILE A 117 0.12 -4.48 -3.67
N TYR A 118 -0.40 -3.78 -2.67
CA TYR A 118 0.13 -2.51 -2.19
C TYR A 118 0.44 -2.63 -0.72
N VAL A 119 1.62 -2.18 -0.32
CA VAL A 119 2.13 -2.32 1.04
C VAL A 119 2.42 -0.94 1.56
N TYR A 120 1.82 -0.57 2.67
CA TYR A 120 1.99 0.72 3.31
C TYR A 120 2.57 0.53 4.71
N LEU A 121 3.52 1.38 5.10
CA LEU A 121 4.12 1.41 6.42
C LEU A 121 3.67 2.67 7.15
N ASP A 122 2.95 2.52 8.26
CA ASP A 122 2.75 3.57 9.24
C ASP A 122 3.94 3.59 10.21
N ALA A 123 4.64 4.71 10.28
CA ALA A 123 5.83 4.88 11.12
C ALA A 123 5.52 5.25 12.58
N GLY A 124 4.33 4.90 13.07
CA GLY A 124 3.90 5.11 14.46
C GLY A 124 3.03 6.32 14.69
N HIS A 125 2.33 6.78 13.65
CA HIS A 125 1.34 7.85 13.75
C HIS A 125 0.00 7.35 14.27
N THR A 126 -0.33 6.09 14.03
CA THR A 126 -1.61 5.50 14.39
C THR A 126 -1.40 4.26 15.26
N ASP A 127 -2.18 4.13 16.34
CA ASP A 127 -2.22 2.89 17.14
C ASP A 127 -3.13 1.85 16.46
N TRP A 128 -2.60 1.17 15.45
CA TRP A 128 -3.34 0.13 14.73
C TRP A 128 -3.69 -1.07 15.61
N SER A 129 -2.92 -1.34 16.66
CA SER A 129 -3.20 -2.44 17.58
C SER A 129 -4.50 -2.19 18.36
N ALA A 130 -4.68 -0.96 18.88
CA ALA A 130 -5.92 -0.55 19.53
C ALA A 130 -7.11 -0.53 18.55
N LEU A 131 -6.91 -0.05 17.32
CA LEU A 131 -7.97 -0.03 16.30
C LEU A 131 -8.43 -1.44 15.92
N CYS A 132 -7.49 -2.37 15.66
CA CYS A 132 -7.80 -3.76 15.33
C CYS A 132 -8.54 -4.48 16.46
N SER A 133 -8.28 -4.11 17.72
CA SER A 133 -8.93 -4.72 18.89
C SER A 133 -10.33 -4.15 19.17
N SER A 134 -10.63 -2.95 18.68
CA SER A 134 -11.86 -2.21 19.02
C SER A 134 -12.88 -2.12 17.89
N LEU A 135 -12.45 -2.25 16.63
CA LEU A 135 -13.31 -2.08 15.47
C LEU A 135 -13.64 -3.41 14.80
N PRO A 136 -14.87 -3.58 14.30
CA PRO A 136 -15.20 -4.71 13.45
C PRO A 136 -14.47 -4.60 12.09
N SER A 137 -14.33 -5.74 11.41
CA SER A 137 -13.55 -5.88 10.17
C SER A 137 -13.98 -4.90 9.06
N GLU A 138 -15.26 -4.58 9.00
CA GLU A 138 -15.88 -3.68 8.03
C GLU A 138 -15.48 -2.22 8.24
N ARG A 139 -15.27 -1.83 9.50
CA ARG A 139 -14.79 -0.49 9.86
C ARG A 139 -13.28 -0.39 9.67
N LEU A 140 -12.54 -1.46 9.94
CA LEU A 140 -11.12 -1.54 9.57
C LEU A 140 -10.95 -1.43 8.06
N TRP A 141 -11.83 -2.06 7.27
CA TRP A 141 -11.83 -1.92 5.81
C TRP A 141 -12.04 -0.47 5.37
N ASP A 142 -13.03 0.23 5.93
CA ASP A 142 -13.30 1.64 5.62
C ASP A 142 -12.05 2.52 5.93
N LEU A 143 -11.39 2.28 7.07
CA LEU A 143 -10.16 3.00 7.45
C LEU A 143 -8.98 2.69 6.52
N CYS A 144 -8.74 1.42 6.19
CA CYS A 144 -7.66 1.06 5.27
C CYS A 144 -7.89 1.61 3.87
N GLN A 145 -9.14 1.67 3.41
CA GLN A 145 -9.49 2.34 2.15
C GLN A 145 -9.15 3.83 2.20
N LEU A 146 -9.50 4.52 3.29
CA LEU A 146 -9.18 5.93 3.46
C LEU A 146 -7.67 6.17 3.38
N VAL A 147 -6.87 5.35 4.08
CA VAL A 147 -5.41 5.41 4.03
C VAL A 147 -4.89 5.28 2.59
N GLY A 148 -5.36 4.26 1.86
CA GLY A 148 -4.98 4.05 0.47
C GLY A 148 -5.38 5.23 -0.43
N HIS A 149 -6.59 5.77 -0.26
CA HIS A 149 -7.10 6.88 -1.05
C HIS A 149 -6.30 8.16 -0.80
N THR A 150 -6.06 8.52 0.46
CA THR A 150 -5.25 9.69 0.84
C THR A 150 -3.83 9.58 0.29
N TYR A 151 -3.22 8.40 0.34
CA TYR A 151 -1.91 8.17 -0.26
C TYR A 151 -1.91 8.44 -1.77
N HIS A 152 -2.88 7.89 -2.51
CA HIS A 152 -2.97 8.07 -3.96
C HIS A 152 -3.27 9.53 -4.34
N GLN A 153 -4.16 10.21 -3.62
CA GLN A 153 -4.43 11.63 -3.82
C GLN A 153 -3.17 12.49 -3.60
N GLY A 154 -2.43 12.26 -2.51
CA GLY A 154 -1.18 12.96 -2.24
C GLY A 154 -0.13 12.73 -3.34
N ARG A 155 0.02 11.48 -3.79
CA ARG A 155 0.91 11.13 -4.90
C ARG A 155 0.51 11.81 -6.20
N ASP A 156 -0.79 11.87 -6.51
CA ASP A 156 -1.29 12.50 -7.73
C ASP A 156 -1.09 14.01 -7.69
N HIS A 157 -1.33 14.65 -6.54
CA HIS A 157 -1.02 16.08 -6.34
C HIS A 157 0.47 16.37 -6.54
N GLU A 158 1.35 15.57 -5.95
CA GLU A 158 2.79 15.75 -6.12
C GLU A 158 3.22 15.51 -7.58
N ARG A 159 2.65 14.51 -8.26
CA ARG A 159 2.89 14.29 -9.69
C ARG A 159 2.51 15.52 -10.53
N GLN A 160 1.33 16.11 -10.27
CA GLN A 160 0.90 17.31 -10.98
C GLN A 160 1.81 18.50 -10.70
N ARG A 161 2.27 18.65 -9.45
CA ARG A 161 3.26 19.66 -9.07
C ARG A 161 4.58 19.46 -9.82
N LEU A 162 5.09 18.23 -9.90
CA LEU A 162 6.31 17.91 -10.65
C LEU A 162 6.16 18.16 -12.15
N TYR A 163 5.01 17.86 -12.74
CA TYR A 163 4.73 18.19 -14.15
C TYR A 163 4.76 19.68 -14.40
N ARG A 164 4.19 20.47 -13.49
CA ARG A 164 4.25 21.94 -13.56
C ARG A 164 5.70 22.43 -13.46
N LEU A 165 6.45 22.00 -12.45
CA LEU A 165 7.86 22.37 -12.29
C LEU A 165 8.72 21.93 -13.48
N PHE A 166 8.43 20.78 -14.09
CA PHE A 166 9.09 20.35 -15.31
C PHE A 166 8.81 21.30 -16.47
N ALA A 167 7.54 21.64 -16.71
CA ALA A 167 7.13 22.55 -17.77
C ALA A 167 7.71 23.96 -17.59
N GLU A 168 7.86 24.43 -16.35
CA GLU A 168 8.43 25.72 -15.97
C GLU A 168 9.97 25.72 -15.93
N GLY A 169 10.64 24.60 -16.21
CA GLY A 169 12.10 24.48 -16.17
C GLY A 169 12.72 24.43 -14.76
N GLY A 170 11.89 24.24 -13.72
CA GLY A 170 12.28 24.08 -12.32
C GLY A 170 12.91 22.72 -11.97
N ILE A 171 13.03 21.80 -12.93
CA ILE A 171 13.71 20.51 -12.72
C ILE A 171 15.01 20.46 -13.54
N LYS A 172 16.16 20.33 -12.86
CA LYS A 172 17.47 20.18 -13.50
C LYS A 172 18.06 18.80 -13.26
N ARG A 173 18.82 18.30 -14.24
CA ARG A 173 19.61 17.06 -14.08
C ARG A 173 20.72 17.28 -13.07
N ALA A 174 20.91 16.32 -12.17
CA ALA A 174 21.95 16.31 -11.15
C ALA A 174 22.63 14.94 -11.06
N LYS A 175 23.74 14.87 -10.33
CA LYS A 175 24.32 13.61 -9.87
C LYS A 175 24.17 13.54 -8.35
N ILE A 176 23.53 12.49 -7.85
CA ILE A 176 23.41 12.20 -6.42
C ILE A 176 24.08 10.85 -6.18
N ARG A 177 25.09 10.81 -5.29
CA ARG A 177 25.86 9.58 -4.98
C ARG A 177 26.35 8.83 -6.23
N GLY A 178 26.82 9.57 -7.24
CA GLY A 178 27.33 9.02 -8.51
C GLY A 178 26.27 8.62 -9.54
N GLN A 179 24.99 8.61 -9.19
CA GLN A 179 23.90 8.25 -10.10
C GLN A 179 23.27 9.50 -10.72
N LYS A 180 22.87 9.40 -12.00
CA LYS A 180 22.08 10.46 -12.67
C LYS A 180 20.72 10.54 -11.98
N ALA A 181 20.39 11.72 -11.47
CA ALA A 181 19.13 12.01 -10.79
C ALA A 181 18.55 13.33 -11.31
N TYR A 182 17.30 13.61 -10.96
CA TYR A 182 16.69 14.92 -11.17
C TYR A 182 16.63 15.66 -9.84
N ARG A 183 17.13 16.89 -9.81
CA ARG A 183 17.05 17.79 -8.66
C ARG A 183 16.00 18.85 -8.98
N ILE A 184 15.04 18.99 -8.07
CA ILE A 184 14.06 20.07 -8.11
C ILE A 184 14.75 21.33 -7.58
N ILE A 185 14.62 22.43 -8.33
CA ILE A 185 14.98 23.76 -7.86
C ILE A 185 13.66 24.45 -7.62
N GLU A 186 13.25 24.49 -6.36
CA GLU A 186 12.13 25.32 -5.95
C GLU A 186 12.63 26.75 -5.94
N THR A 187 12.34 27.51 -6.99
CA THR A 187 12.40 28.97 -6.89
C THR A 187 11.28 29.36 -5.92
N PRO A 188 11.57 30.00 -4.77
CA PRO A 188 10.52 30.39 -3.86
C PRO A 188 9.51 31.26 -4.61
N SER A 189 8.26 30.83 -4.66
CA SER A 189 7.17 31.64 -5.19
C SER A 189 6.98 32.85 -4.27
N GLU A 190 7.25 34.06 -4.76
CA GLU A 190 6.99 35.32 -4.03
C GLU A 190 5.49 35.62 -3.85
N HIS A 191 4.61 34.72 -4.32
CA HIS A 191 3.17 34.82 -4.12
C HIS A 191 2.66 33.62 -3.32
N PRO A 192 2.45 33.77 -1.99
CA PRO A 192 1.61 32.83 -1.28
C PRO A 192 0.21 32.90 -1.89
N LEU A 193 -0.29 31.77 -2.34
CA LEU A 193 -1.68 31.64 -2.79
C LEU A 193 -2.58 32.03 -1.63
N LEU A 194 -3.13 33.24 -1.68
CA LEU A 194 -4.23 33.67 -0.83
C LEU A 194 -5.44 32.82 -1.21
N LEU A 195 -5.77 31.85 -0.36
CA LEU A 195 -7.05 31.15 -0.40
C LEU A 195 -8.10 32.16 0.10
N THR A 196 -8.78 32.83 -0.83
CA THR A 196 -10.03 33.56 -0.58
C THR A 196 -11.23 32.65 -0.77
#